data_AF-A0A359M8F9-F1
#
_entry.id   AF-A0A359M8F9-F1
#
_cell.length_a   1.000
_cell.length_b   1.000
_cell.length_c   1.000
_cell.angle_alpha   90.00
_cell.angle_beta   90.00
_cell.angle_gamma   90.00
#
_symmetry.space_group_name_H-M   'P 1'
#
loop_
_entity.id
_entity.type
_entity.pdbx_description
1 polymer ?
#
loop_
_entity_poly.entity_id
_entity_poly.type
_entity_poly.pdbx_seq_one_letter_code
_entity_poly.pdbx_strand_id
1 'polypeptide(L)'
;KDSVILNNVIIGDNVTIQKSILDKKVIVGRNTYIGYGNDLTPNQEKPDLLVTGITVIEKNAVIPSDMYIGKNCRIFKTADFKEKEVKSGSTLR
;
A
#
# COMPACT_ATOMS: atom_id res chain seq x y z
N LYS A 1 4.98 10.59 -4.21
CA LYS A 1 4.49 11.92 -3.79
C LYS A 1 3.88 11.84 -2.39
N ASP A 2 4.17 12.77 -1.49
CA ASP A 2 3.62 12.82 -0.11
C ASP A 2 3.77 11.49 0.64
N SER A 3 4.87 10.78 0.41
CA SER A 3 5.07 9.40 0.89
C SER A 3 6.39 9.29 1.63
N VAL A 4 6.41 8.41 2.63
CA VAL A 4 7.61 8.09 3.40
C VAL A 4 8.03 6.68 3.02
N ILE A 5 9.27 6.55 2.54
CA ILE A 5 9.86 5.27 2.15
C ILE A 5 11.04 5.04 3.08
N LEU A 6 10.97 3.99 3.89
CA LEU A 6 12.00 3.66 4.87
C LEU A 6 13.14 2.86 4.21
N ASN A 7 14.15 2.51 5.01
CA ASN A 7 15.40 1.93 4.52
C ASN A 7 15.22 0.57 3.82
N ASN A 8 16.05 0.34 2.80
CA ASN A 8 16.15 -0.92 2.06
C ASN A 8 14.87 -1.36 1.35
N VAL A 9 14.02 -0.41 0.94
CA VAL A 9 12.88 -0.71 0.07
C VAL A 9 13.37 -0.88 -1.37
N ILE A 10 12.90 -1.92 -2.06
CA ILE A 10 13.15 -2.17 -3.48
C ILE A 10 11.89 -1.79 -4.25
N ILE A 11 12.02 -0.93 -5.25
CA ILE A 11 10.91 -0.43 -6.07
C ILE A 11 11.19 -0.82 -7.51
N GLY A 12 10.27 -1.58 -8.11
CA GLY A 12 10.33 -1.98 -9.52
C GLY A 12 10.03 -0.84 -10.50
N ASP A 13 10.11 -1.15 -11.78
CA ASP A 13 9.85 -0.18 -12.85
C ASP A 13 8.39 0.26 -12.90
N ASN A 14 8.15 1.51 -13.32
CA ASN A 14 6.81 2.09 -13.50
C ASN A 14 5.92 2.03 -12.24
N VAL A 15 6.51 2.16 -11.06
CA VAL A 15 5.76 2.20 -9.80
C VAL A 15 5.38 3.62 -9.43
N THR A 16 4.12 3.81 -9.05
CA THR A 16 3.62 5.07 -8.48
C THR A 16 3.30 4.89 -7.00
N ILE A 17 3.86 5.74 -6.14
CA ILE A 17 3.59 5.74 -4.70
C ILE A 17 3.09 7.12 -4.31
N GLN A 18 1.87 7.16 -3.75
CA GLN A 18 1.22 8.39 -3.32
C GLN A 18 0.64 8.24 -1.93
N LYS A 19 0.84 9.25 -1.07
CA LYS A 19 0.29 9.31 0.30
C LYS A 19 0.45 7.99 1.06
N SER A 20 1.65 7.42 1.04
CA SER A 20 1.91 6.08 1.56
C SER A 20 3.13 6.03 2.47
N ILE A 21 3.12 5.10 3.41
CA ILE A 21 4.27 4.76 4.24
C ILE A 21 4.68 3.33 3.93
N LEU A 22 5.89 3.16 3.40
CA LEU A 22 6.51 1.86 3.19
C LEU A 22 7.59 1.67 4.26
N ASP A 23 7.41 0.70 5.15
CA ASP A 23 8.38 0.36 6.18
C ASP A 23 9.62 -0.34 5.56
N LYS A 24 10.59 -0.71 6.39
CA LYS A 24 11.89 -1.21 5.99
C LYS A 24 11.77 -2.53 5.22
N LYS A 25 12.64 -2.73 4.23
CA LYS A 25 12.77 -3.99 3.47
C LYS A 25 11.51 -4.40 2.70
N VAL A 26 10.62 -3.46 2.37
CA VAL A 26 9.48 -3.73 1.47
C VAL A 26 9.99 -3.91 0.04
N ILE A 27 9.37 -4.83 -0.71
CA ILE A 27 9.62 -5.03 -2.15
C ILE A 27 8.34 -4.68 -2.89
N VAL A 28 8.42 -3.81 -3.90
CA VAL A 28 7.28 -3.42 -4.76
C VAL A 28 7.55 -3.88 -6.18
N GLY A 29 6.68 -4.73 -6.71
CA GLY A 29 6.71 -5.19 -8.09
C GLY A 29 6.47 -4.08 -9.11
N ARG A 30 6.81 -4.34 -10.37
CA ARG A 30 6.68 -3.38 -11.48
C ARG A 30 5.22 -3.04 -11.79
N ASN A 31 4.99 -1.89 -12.43
CA ASN A 31 3.67 -1.42 -12.87
C ASN A 31 2.63 -1.32 -11.74
N THR A 32 3.08 -1.10 -10.50
CA THR A 32 2.22 -1.06 -9.32
C THR A 32 1.91 0.38 -8.90
N TYR A 33 0.67 0.65 -8.52
CA TYR A 33 0.23 1.93 -7.95
C TYR A 33 -0.20 1.74 -6.50
N ILE A 34 0.50 2.38 -5.55
CA ILE A 34 0.11 2.45 -4.13
C ILE A 34 -0.46 3.84 -3.80
N GLY A 35 -1.64 3.86 -3.18
CA GLY A 35 -2.42 5.07 -2.91
C GLY A 35 -3.28 5.52 -4.10
N TYR A 36 -3.70 4.56 -4.94
CA TYR A 36 -4.48 4.73 -6.15
C TYR A 36 -5.87 5.34 -5.89
N GLY A 37 -6.37 6.07 -6.89
CA GLY A 37 -7.71 6.67 -6.87
C GLY A 37 -7.84 7.85 -5.90
N ASN A 38 -9.09 8.28 -5.70
CA ASN A 38 -9.49 9.36 -4.79
C ASN A 38 -10.45 8.90 -3.68
N ASP A 39 -10.72 7.60 -3.60
CA ASP A 39 -11.59 7.02 -2.60
C ASP A 39 -10.92 7.08 -1.21
N LEU A 40 -11.52 7.85 -0.30
CA LEU A 40 -11.10 8.05 1.08
C LEU A 40 -11.90 7.22 2.09
N THR A 41 -12.56 6.13 1.64
CA THR A 41 -13.21 5.17 2.54
C THR A 41 -12.28 4.83 3.72
N PRO A 42 -12.71 5.04 4.98
CA PRO A 42 -11.89 4.74 6.14
C PRO A 42 -11.53 3.26 6.22
N ASN A 43 -10.42 2.94 6.88
CA ASN A 43 -10.03 1.54 7.08
C ASN A 43 -11.03 0.79 7.96
N GLN A 44 -11.31 -0.47 7.61
CA GLN A 44 -12.25 -1.33 8.33
C GLN A 44 -11.78 -1.68 9.75
N GLU A 45 -10.48 -1.95 9.94
CA GLU A 45 -9.92 -2.29 11.25
C GLU A 45 -9.48 -1.06 12.07
N LYS A 46 -9.07 0.01 11.39
CA LYS A 46 -8.49 1.22 11.99
C LYS A 46 -9.08 2.51 11.43
N PRO A 47 -10.41 2.72 11.52
CA PRO A 47 -11.09 3.86 10.92
C PRO A 47 -10.60 5.20 11.49
N ASP A 48 -10.23 5.26 12.77
CA ASP A 48 -9.78 6.49 13.42
C ASP A 48 -8.38 6.95 12.99
N LEU A 49 -7.53 6.02 12.53
CA LEU A 49 -6.14 6.30 12.14
C LEU A 49 -5.99 6.41 10.62
N LEU A 50 -6.70 5.57 9.88
CA LEU A 50 -6.57 5.44 8.43
C LEU A 50 -7.86 5.94 7.77
N VAL A 51 -8.04 7.26 7.82
CA VAL A 51 -9.17 7.97 7.18
C VAL A 51 -8.71 9.06 6.20
N THR A 52 -7.51 9.61 6.40
CA THR A 52 -7.04 10.78 5.64
C THR A 52 -6.50 10.43 4.25
N GLY A 53 -6.48 9.16 3.88
CA GLY A 53 -6.02 8.64 2.61
C GLY A 53 -4.62 8.02 2.66
N ILE A 54 -4.06 7.79 3.85
CA ILE A 54 -2.72 7.23 4.01
C ILE A 54 -2.73 5.70 3.94
N THR A 55 -1.93 5.12 3.06
CA THR A 55 -1.76 3.66 2.96
C THR A 55 -0.46 3.23 3.61
N VAL A 56 -0.49 2.17 4.42
CA VAL A 56 0.66 1.72 5.22
C VAL A 56 1.02 0.28 4.89
N ILE A 57 2.30 0.05 4.60
CA ILE A 57 2.86 -1.25 4.23
C ILE A 57 3.85 -1.71 5.30
N GLU A 58 3.63 -2.89 5.87
CA GLU A 58 4.46 -3.46 6.95
C GLU A 58 5.88 -3.82 6.48
N LYS A 59 6.83 -3.77 7.40
CA LYS A 59 8.21 -4.23 7.23
C LYS A 59 8.28 -5.63 6.61
N ASN A 60 9.18 -5.80 5.64
CA ASN A 60 9.39 -7.03 4.85
C ASN A 60 8.19 -7.48 3.99
N ALA A 61 7.15 -6.66 3.80
CA ALA A 61 6.08 -7.02 2.88
C ALA A 61 6.55 -7.04 1.43
N VAL A 62 5.95 -7.93 0.63
CA VAL A 62 6.18 -8.03 -0.81
C VAL A 62 4.88 -7.69 -1.52
N ILE A 63 4.88 -6.60 -2.27
CA ILE A 63 3.78 -6.20 -3.13
C ILE A 63 4.04 -6.76 -4.53
N PRO A 64 3.15 -7.58 -5.11
CA PRO A 64 3.31 -8.10 -6.46
C PRO A 64 3.35 -7.01 -7.54
N SER A 65 3.64 -7.42 -8.78
CA SER A 65 3.57 -6.55 -9.95
C SER A 65 2.13 -6.35 -10.42
N ASP A 66 1.88 -5.28 -11.18
CA ASP A 66 0.59 -4.93 -11.76
C ASP A 66 -0.53 -4.74 -10.71
N MET A 67 -0.19 -4.25 -9.53
CA MET A 67 -1.12 -4.05 -8.41
C MET A 67 -1.66 -2.61 -8.37
N TYR A 68 -2.94 -2.46 -8.04
CA TYR A 68 -3.58 -1.19 -7.72
C TYR A 68 -4.06 -1.21 -6.27
N ILE A 69 -3.33 -0.53 -5.38
CA ILE A 69 -3.67 -0.44 -3.96
C ILE A 69 -4.27 0.94 -3.70
N GLY A 70 -5.50 0.97 -3.22
CA GLY A 70 -6.23 2.18 -2.85
C GLY A 70 -5.63 2.94 -1.67
N LYS A 71 -6.41 3.87 -1.13
CA LYS A 71 -6.03 4.69 0.03
C LYS A 71 -6.56 4.08 1.33
N ASN A 72 -6.02 4.51 2.47
CA ASN A 72 -6.41 3.99 3.80
C ASN A 72 -6.22 2.47 3.93
N CYS A 73 -5.38 1.87 3.09
CA CYS A 73 -5.13 0.45 3.12
C CYS A 73 -4.05 0.12 4.15
N ARG A 74 -4.15 -1.06 4.74
CA ARG A 74 -3.17 -1.58 5.68
C ARG A 74 -2.72 -2.95 5.22
N ILE A 75 -1.46 -3.05 4.79
CA ILE A 75 -0.93 -4.26 4.16
C ILE A 75 0.12 -4.87 5.08
N PHE A 76 -0.17 -6.06 5.59
CA PHE A 76 0.76 -6.83 6.40
C PHE A 76 1.70 -7.65 5.53
N LYS A 77 2.83 -8.08 6.10
CA LYS A 77 3.83 -8.90 5.43
C LYS A 77 3.29 -10.26 4.96
N THR A 78 2.23 -10.74 5.60
CA THR A 78 1.58 -12.02 5.32
C THR A 78 0.48 -11.90 4.28
N ALA A 79 0.20 -10.68 3.79
CA ALA A 79 -0.87 -10.38 2.85
C ALA A 79 -0.90 -11.34 1.64
N ASP A 80 -2.03 -12.02 1.46
CA ASP A 80 -2.32 -12.82 0.27
C ASP A 80 -3.07 -11.99 -0.79
N PHE A 81 -2.39 -11.70 -1.90
CA PHE A 81 -2.92 -10.91 -3.01
C PHE A 81 -3.65 -11.80 -4.01
N LYS A 82 -4.95 -12.02 -3.75
CA LYS A 82 -5.81 -12.83 -4.64
C LYS A 82 -6.27 -12.09 -5.89
N GLU A 83 -6.37 -10.77 -5.80
CA GLU A 83 -6.80 -9.88 -6.86
C GLU A 83 -5.72 -8.82 -7.13
N LYS A 84 -5.72 -8.24 -8.34
CA LYS A 84 -4.80 -7.17 -8.72
C LYS A 84 -5.17 -5.81 -8.13
N GLU A 85 -6.35 -5.69 -7.53
CA GLU A 85 -6.85 -4.45 -6.93
C GLU A 85 -7.15 -4.65 -5.44
N VAL A 86 -6.67 -3.73 -4.62
CA VAL A 86 -6.97 -3.65 -3.19
C VAL A 86 -7.77 -2.40 -2.95
N LYS A 87 -9.06 -2.56 -2.64
CA LYS A 87 -10.00 -1.46 -2.43
C LYS A 87 -9.59 -0.58 -1.26
N SER A 88 -9.89 0.72 -1.34
CA SER A 88 -9.63 1.66 -0.24
C SER A 88 -10.26 1.19 1.08
N GLY A 89 -9.57 1.48 2.18
CA GLY A 89 -9.99 1.08 3.52
C GLY A 89 -9.82 -0.41 3.83
N SER A 90 -9.20 -1.19 2.95
CA SER A 90 -9.00 -2.63 3.17
C SER A 90 -7.79 -2.92 4.06
N THR A 91 -7.85 -4.06 4.76
CA THR A 91 -6.71 -4.62 5.47
C THR A 91 -6.40 -6.01 4.93
N LEU A 92 -5.17 -6.22 4.44
CA LEU A 92 -4.72 -7.52 3.95
C LEU A 92 -3.69 -8.14 4.89
N ARG A 93 -3.90 -9.41 5.21
CA ARG A 93 -3.11 -10.22 6.14
C ARG A 93 -2.71 -11.53 5.51
#